data_AF-A0A950RL74-F1
#
_entry.id   AF-A0A950RL74-F1
#
_cell.length_a   1.000
_cell.length_b   1.000
_cell.length_c   1.000
_cell.angle_alpha   90.00
_cell.angle_beta   90.00
_cell.angle_gamma   90.00
#
_symmetry.space_group_name_H-M   'P 1'
#
loop_
_entity.id
_entity.type
_entity.pdbx_description
1 polymer ?
#
loop_
_entity_poly.entity_id
_entity_poly.type
_entity_poly.pdbx_seq_one_letter_code
_entity_poly.pdbx_strand_id
1 'polypeptide(L)'
;MKRSGAFFIPLLLLVSALAGLAFPGVRAGAQPDSPAPPAEYKVEIRYQIYAVGNNRLTQFFQMVHDLEALGFHKDPGPADEAENPAQTRMTGTIRSANALKILDVDHVLAIQLMPAGTALPADPAKPVTVSLTLISGFTPERQRVLEDQVRAKLALLNFQEFAGYDNRGHTRMGGTIPAGQVPDLLRDLRWVPSGWLAPDVPLAQLPTPLRDVSPIVAVHVYPDLPLPAAP
;
A
#
# COMPACT_ATOMS: atom_id res chain seq x y z
N MET A 1 68.89 -12.07 -68.44
CA MET A 1 67.43 -11.94 -68.73
C MET A 1 66.80 -11.24 -67.53
N LYS A 2 66.55 -9.94 -67.60
CA LYS A 2 65.33 -9.25 -68.06
C LYS A 2 64.21 -9.19 -67.00
N ARG A 3 63.82 -7.93 -66.69
CA ARG A 3 62.59 -7.39 -66.06
C ARG A 3 62.64 -7.23 -64.53
N SER A 4 62.74 -6.02 -63.98
CA SER A 4 61.83 -4.84 -64.00
C SER A 4 60.49 -5.10 -63.31
N GLY A 5 60.16 -4.23 -62.34
CA GLY A 5 58.81 -4.08 -61.84
C GLY A 5 58.73 -3.40 -60.48
N ALA A 6 58.96 -2.10 -60.43
CA ALA A 6 58.58 -1.26 -59.29
C ALA A 6 57.06 -1.24 -59.16
N PHE A 7 56.52 -1.48 -57.96
CA PHE A 7 55.11 -1.23 -57.65
C PHE A 7 55.01 -0.26 -56.47
N PHE A 8 54.51 0.92 -56.81
CA PHE A 8 54.08 2.00 -55.94
C PHE A 8 52.80 1.55 -55.21
N ILE A 9 52.80 1.56 -53.88
CA ILE A 9 51.60 1.36 -53.05
C ILE A 9 51.11 2.75 -52.64
N PRO A 10 49.94 3.22 -53.10
CA PRO A 10 49.34 4.42 -52.53
C PRO A 10 48.63 4.06 -51.22
N LEU A 11 49.06 4.77 -50.18
CA LEU A 11 48.46 4.90 -48.86
C LEU A 11 47.01 5.41 -48.98
N LEU A 12 46.03 4.55 -48.77
CA LEU A 12 44.62 4.94 -48.66
C LEU A 12 44.31 5.25 -47.18
N LEU A 13 44.24 6.54 -46.86
CA LEU A 13 43.72 7.06 -45.59
C LEU A 13 42.21 6.82 -45.52
N LEU A 14 41.76 5.85 -44.74
CA LEU A 14 40.36 5.67 -44.38
C LEU A 14 40.06 6.53 -43.13
N VAL A 15 39.48 7.70 -43.35
CA VAL A 15 38.93 8.54 -42.27
C VAL A 15 37.59 7.95 -41.86
N SER A 16 37.56 7.15 -40.79
CA SER A 16 36.32 6.71 -40.15
C SER A 16 35.69 7.89 -39.41
N ALA A 17 34.67 8.49 -40.00
CA ALA A 17 33.81 9.45 -39.34
C ALA A 17 33.01 8.77 -38.21
N LEU A 18 33.35 9.11 -36.97
CA LEU A 18 32.58 8.76 -35.78
C LEU A 18 31.23 9.51 -35.82
N ALA A 19 30.19 8.88 -36.33
CA ALA A 19 28.82 9.32 -36.14
C ALA A 19 28.38 8.95 -34.72
N GLY A 20 28.65 9.85 -33.76
CA GLY A 20 28.13 9.77 -32.41
C GLY A 20 26.61 9.91 -32.43
N LEU A 21 25.90 8.78 -32.36
CA LEU A 21 24.48 8.71 -32.03
C LEU A 21 24.29 9.29 -30.63
N ALA A 22 23.94 10.58 -30.58
CA ALA A 22 23.46 11.23 -29.37
C ALA A 22 22.09 10.61 -29.03
N PHE A 23 22.10 9.59 -28.17
CA PHE A 23 20.87 9.13 -27.51
C PHE A 23 20.31 10.32 -26.71
N PRO A 24 19.07 10.75 -26.95
CA PRO A 24 18.42 11.72 -26.08
C PRO A 24 18.32 11.09 -24.70
N GLY A 25 19.08 11.63 -23.75
CA GLY A 25 19.03 11.21 -22.37
C GLY A 25 17.59 11.35 -21.87
N VAL A 26 16.99 10.21 -21.52
CA VAL A 26 15.73 10.17 -20.78
C VAL A 26 15.96 10.97 -19.51
N ARG A 27 15.35 12.16 -19.44
CA ARG A 27 15.33 12.94 -18.21
C ARG A 27 14.59 12.09 -17.18
N ALA A 28 15.32 11.61 -16.17
CA ALA A 28 14.71 11.08 -14.98
C ALA A 28 13.79 12.17 -14.41
N GLY A 29 12.48 11.98 -14.52
CA GLY A 29 11.51 12.84 -13.85
C GLY A 29 11.79 12.74 -12.35
N ALA A 30 12.04 13.89 -11.72
CA ALA A 30 12.13 13.97 -10.27
C ALA A 30 10.85 13.35 -9.69
N GLN A 31 11.02 12.35 -8.82
CA GLN A 31 9.89 11.72 -8.14
C GLN A 31 9.09 12.81 -7.42
N PRO A 32 7.77 12.92 -7.62
CA PRO A 32 6.98 13.88 -6.86
C PRO A 32 7.14 13.57 -5.37
N ASP A 33 7.62 14.56 -4.62
CA ASP A 33 7.80 14.46 -3.17
C ASP A 33 6.47 14.02 -2.54
N SER A 34 6.54 13.04 -1.64
CA SER A 34 5.36 12.65 -0.87
C SER A 34 4.84 13.90 -0.13
N PRO A 35 3.53 14.18 -0.17
CA PRO A 35 2.98 15.34 0.49
C PRO A 35 3.33 15.31 1.97
N ALA A 36 3.59 16.48 2.56
CA ALA A 36 3.87 16.58 3.99
C ALA A 36 2.73 15.93 4.78
N PRO A 37 3.03 15.14 5.82
CA PRO A 37 1.99 14.57 6.67
C PRO A 37 1.09 15.68 7.24
N PRO A 38 -0.23 15.45 7.36
CA PRO A 38 -1.10 16.38 8.06
C PRO A 38 -0.70 16.51 9.54
N ALA A 39 -1.31 17.45 10.25
CA ALA A 39 -1.11 17.54 11.70
C ALA A 39 -1.76 16.35 12.43
N GLU A 40 -2.95 15.96 11.98
CA GLU A 40 -3.79 14.93 12.56
C GLU A 40 -4.45 14.08 11.48
N TYR A 41 -4.70 12.82 11.84
CA TYR A 41 -5.47 11.87 11.04
C TYR A 41 -6.79 11.54 11.74
N LYS A 42 -7.84 11.40 10.94
CA LYS A 42 -8.95 10.51 11.24
C LYS A 42 -8.49 9.08 10.97
N VAL A 43 -8.70 8.21 11.96
CA VAL A 43 -8.24 6.82 11.92
C VAL A 43 -9.43 5.88 12.01
N GLU A 44 -9.40 4.84 11.20
CA GLU A 44 -10.20 3.63 11.39
C GLU A 44 -9.26 2.46 11.70
N ILE A 45 -9.47 1.80 12.82
CA ILE A 45 -8.67 0.69 13.32
C ILE A 45 -9.43 -0.60 13.07
N ARG A 46 -8.75 -1.59 12.50
CA ARG A 46 -9.17 -3.00 12.56
C ARG A 46 -8.50 -3.65 13.76
N TYR A 47 -9.29 -4.28 14.62
CA TYR A 47 -8.77 -5.07 15.72
C TYR A 47 -9.43 -6.44 15.79
N GLN A 48 -8.80 -7.37 16.49
CA GLN A 48 -9.36 -8.70 16.73
C GLN A 48 -9.00 -9.22 18.12
N ILE A 49 -10.03 -9.50 18.90
CA ILE A 49 -9.92 -10.09 20.23
C ILE A 49 -10.66 -11.43 20.19
N TYR A 50 -9.92 -12.53 20.30
CA TYR A 50 -10.46 -13.90 20.28
C TYR A 50 -10.97 -14.38 21.65
N ALA A 51 -10.72 -13.61 22.71
CA ALA A 51 -11.22 -13.93 24.04
C ALA A 51 -12.75 -13.81 24.11
N VAL A 52 -13.35 -14.53 25.07
CA VAL A 52 -14.79 -14.56 25.32
C VAL A 52 -15.12 -14.06 26.72
N GLY A 53 -16.33 -13.52 26.90
CA GLY A 53 -16.83 -13.03 28.18
C GLY A 53 -15.91 -11.97 28.81
N ASN A 54 -15.66 -12.10 30.11
CA ASN A 54 -14.88 -11.11 30.88
C ASN A 54 -13.44 -10.94 30.36
N ASN A 55 -12.83 -11.98 29.79
CA ASN A 55 -11.48 -11.86 29.24
C ASN A 55 -11.44 -10.93 28.03
N ARG A 56 -12.51 -10.89 27.21
CA ARG A 56 -12.65 -9.94 26.11
C ARG A 56 -12.72 -8.51 26.63
N LEU A 57 -13.57 -8.27 27.63
CA LEU A 57 -13.73 -6.94 28.23
C LEU A 57 -12.40 -6.40 28.73
N THR A 58 -11.64 -7.20 29.49
CA THR A 58 -10.32 -6.82 29.97
C THR A 58 -9.37 -6.47 28.83
N GLN A 59 -9.29 -7.31 27.80
CA GLN A 59 -8.41 -7.07 26.63
C GLN A 59 -8.84 -5.84 25.83
N PHE A 60 -10.15 -5.61 25.68
CA PHE A 60 -10.68 -4.45 24.98
C PHE A 60 -10.33 -3.16 25.72
N PHE A 61 -10.58 -3.09 27.02
CA PHE A 61 -10.26 -1.89 27.81
C PHE A 61 -8.76 -1.64 27.89
N GLN A 62 -7.93 -2.69 27.96
CA GLN A 62 -6.47 -2.55 27.89
C GLN A 62 -6.04 -1.96 26.54
N MET A 63 -6.53 -2.50 25.43
CA MET A 63 -6.26 -1.97 24.09
C MET A 63 -6.68 -0.50 23.96
N VAL A 64 -7.89 -0.14 24.43
CA VAL A 64 -8.35 1.26 24.41
C VAL A 64 -7.44 2.17 25.23
N HIS A 65 -7.07 1.75 26.45
CA HIS A 65 -6.15 2.49 27.31
C HIS A 65 -4.79 2.74 26.62
N ASP A 66 -4.23 1.71 25.97
CA ASP A 66 -2.92 1.82 25.30
C ASP A 66 -2.99 2.73 24.06
N LEU A 67 -4.10 2.69 23.33
CA LEU A 67 -4.37 3.64 22.24
C LEU A 67 -4.47 5.09 22.77
N GLU A 68 -5.21 5.32 23.86
CA GLU A 68 -5.35 6.63 24.49
C GLU A 68 -3.99 7.17 24.98
N ALA A 69 -3.12 6.30 25.50
CA ALA A 69 -1.76 6.66 25.89
C ALA A 69 -0.89 7.14 24.71
N LEU A 70 -1.18 6.71 23.48
CA LEU A 70 -0.57 7.24 22.25
C LEU A 70 -1.18 8.57 21.78
N GLY A 71 -2.23 9.05 22.45
CA GLY A 71 -2.99 10.23 22.08
C GLY A 71 -4.09 9.95 21.05
N PHE A 72 -4.55 8.69 20.93
CA PHE A 72 -5.74 8.38 20.16
C PHE A 72 -7.00 8.83 20.91
N HIS A 73 -7.83 9.63 20.26
CA HIS A 73 -9.13 10.04 20.78
C HIS A 73 -10.21 9.23 20.07
N LYS A 74 -10.74 8.23 20.77
CA LYS A 74 -11.77 7.31 20.25
C LYS A 74 -13.11 8.04 20.05
N ASP A 75 -13.74 7.82 18.90
CA ASP A 75 -15.11 8.25 18.64
C ASP A 75 -16.11 7.34 19.39
N PRO A 76 -17.30 7.84 19.76
CA PRO A 76 -18.36 7.01 20.32
C PRO A 76 -18.67 5.82 19.42
N GLY A 77 -18.60 4.61 19.98
CA GLY A 77 -18.94 3.36 19.29
C GLY A 77 -20.30 2.82 19.72
N PRO A 78 -20.69 1.64 19.19
CA PRO A 78 -21.85 0.90 19.70
C PRO A 78 -21.76 0.64 21.21
N ALA A 79 -22.90 0.62 21.90
CA ALA A 79 -22.92 0.42 23.35
C ALA A 79 -22.38 -0.96 23.78
N ASP A 80 -22.41 -1.95 22.88
CA ASP A 80 -21.95 -3.31 23.09
C ASP A 80 -20.56 -3.60 22.46
N GLU A 81 -19.80 -2.57 22.07
CA GLU A 81 -18.51 -2.74 21.36
C GLU A 81 -17.53 -3.64 22.11
N ALA A 82 -17.44 -3.47 23.43
CA ALA A 82 -16.52 -4.21 24.28
C ALA A 82 -16.93 -5.69 24.39
N GLU A 83 -18.23 -5.98 24.49
CA GLU A 83 -18.77 -7.33 24.67
C GLU A 83 -18.89 -8.10 23.35
N ASN A 84 -19.21 -7.42 22.25
CA ASN A 84 -19.65 -8.05 21.01
C ASN A 84 -18.46 -8.45 20.12
N PRO A 85 -18.18 -9.76 19.92
CA PRO A 85 -17.05 -10.23 19.11
C PRO A 85 -17.16 -9.92 17.62
N ALA A 86 -18.35 -9.56 17.12
CA ALA A 86 -18.52 -9.09 15.75
C ALA A 86 -18.01 -7.65 15.55
N GLN A 87 -17.86 -6.88 16.64
CA GLN A 87 -17.27 -5.55 16.59
C GLN A 87 -15.75 -5.68 16.52
N THR A 88 -15.21 -5.27 15.37
CA THR A 88 -13.79 -5.39 14.98
C THR A 88 -13.25 -4.08 14.38
N ARG A 89 -14.02 -3.01 14.53
CA ARG A 89 -13.73 -1.66 14.00
C ARG A 89 -13.84 -0.64 15.11
N MET A 90 -12.91 0.31 15.11
CA MET A 90 -12.90 1.45 16.01
C MET A 90 -12.50 2.69 15.21
N THR A 91 -13.10 3.83 15.53
CA THR A 91 -12.78 5.11 14.86
C THR A 91 -12.34 6.15 15.87
N GLY A 92 -11.60 7.14 15.41
CA GLY A 92 -11.12 8.24 16.23
C GLY A 92 -10.13 9.13 15.51
N THR A 93 -9.40 9.94 16.27
CA THR A 93 -8.37 10.85 15.74
C THR A 93 -7.04 10.69 16.46
N ILE A 94 -5.92 10.93 15.77
CA ILE A 94 -4.58 10.92 16.37
C ILE A 94 -3.65 11.92 15.68
N ARG A 95 -2.66 12.43 16.42
CA ARG A 95 -1.54 13.19 15.86
C ARG A 95 -0.73 12.33 14.90
N SER A 96 -0.34 12.89 13.76
CA SER A 96 0.36 12.15 12.71
C SER A 96 1.69 11.54 13.16
N ALA A 97 2.38 12.17 14.11
CA ALA A 97 3.62 11.65 14.70
C ALA A 97 3.47 10.31 15.45
N ASN A 98 2.25 9.96 15.89
CA ASN A 98 1.97 8.72 16.61
C ASN A 98 1.08 7.73 15.83
N ALA A 99 0.57 8.12 14.65
CA ALA A 99 -0.42 7.34 13.92
C ALA A 99 0.01 5.90 13.62
N LEU A 100 1.27 5.70 13.20
CA LEU A 100 1.78 4.37 12.90
C LEU A 100 2.09 3.52 14.15
N LYS A 101 2.28 4.14 15.32
CA LYS A 101 2.51 3.43 16.58
C LYS A 101 1.28 2.67 17.06
N ILE A 102 0.10 2.98 16.51
CA ILE A 102 -1.13 2.21 16.74
C ILE A 102 -0.92 0.72 16.38
N LEU A 103 -0.08 0.43 15.38
CA LEU A 103 0.22 -0.94 14.97
C LEU A 103 1.07 -1.71 16.00
N ASP A 104 1.67 -1.02 16.97
CA ASP A 104 2.42 -1.65 18.06
C ASP A 104 1.52 -2.05 19.24
N VAL A 105 0.23 -1.66 19.22
CA VAL A 105 -0.75 -2.03 20.25
C VAL A 105 -1.28 -3.44 19.98
N ASP A 106 -1.36 -4.25 21.03
CA ASP A 106 -1.92 -5.59 20.95
C ASP A 106 -3.35 -5.59 20.37
N HIS A 107 -3.68 -6.67 19.67
CA HIS A 107 -4.97 -6.88 18.98
C HIS A 107 -5.26 -5.99 17.76
N VAL A 108 -4.48 -4.92 17.53
CA VAL A 108 -4.57 -4.14 16.29
C VAL A 108 -4.02 -4.95 15.12
N LEU A 109 -4.79 -5.02 14.04
CA LEU A 109 -4.41 -5.74 12.82
C LEU A 109 -4.04 -4.80 11.67
N ALA A 110 -4.77 -3.70 11.53
CA ALA A 110 -4.55 -2.73 10.45
C ALA A 110 -5.17 -1.38 10.80
N ILE A 111 -4.68 -0.32 10.15
CA ILE A 111 -5.21 1.04 10.27
C ILE A 111 -5.47 1.68 8.90
N GLN A 112 -6.52 2.48 8.81
CA GLN A 112 -6.75 3.42 7.72
C GLN A 112 -6.58 4.84 8.25
N LEU A 113 -5.75 5.63 7.57
CA LEU A 113 -5.38 6.99 7.94
C LEU A 113 -5.86 7.94 6.85
N MET A 114 -6.72 8.89 7.22
CA MET A 114 -7.21 9.95 6.36
C MET A 114 -6.97 11.31 7.06
N PRO A 115 -6.50 12.36 6.37
CA PRO A 115 -6.30 13.66 7.01
C PRO A 115 -7.56 14.13 7.75
N ALA A 116 -7.42 14.57 9.00
CA ALA A 116 -8.55 15.04 9.78
C ALA A 116 -9.25 16.22 9.08
N GLY A 117 -10.59 16.24 9.10
CA GLY A 117 -11.40 17.27 8.42
C GLY A 117 -11.60 17.06 6.92
N THR A 118 -10.99 16.05 6.32
CA THR A 118 -11.27 15.65 4.93
C THR A 118 -12.34 14.57 4.85
N ALA A 119 -13.04 14.50 3.73
CA ALA A 119 -14.04 13.47 3.45
C ALA A 119 -13.69 12.77 2.14
N LEU A 120 -14.07 11.49 2.04
CA LEU A 120 -14.05 10.80 0.76
C LEU A 120 -15.00 11.51 -0.22
N PRO A 121 -14.70 11.47 -1.52
CA PRO A 121 -15.62 11.97 -2.54
C PRO A 121 -17.00 11.33 -2.43
N ALA A 122 -18.05 12.13 -2.65
CA ALA A 122 -19.43 11.65 -2.63
C ALA A 122 -19.74 10.66 -3.78
N ASP A 123 -19.04 10.79 -4.91
CA ASP A 123 -19.12 9.84 -6.01
C ASP A 123 -18.26 8.60 -5.70
N PRO A 124 -18.86 7.41 -5.51
CA PRO A 124 -18.13 6.20 -5.16
C PRO A 124 -17.21 5.69 -6.28
N ALA A 125 -17.44 6.09 -7.53
CA ALA A 125 -16.60 5.72 -8.67
C ALA A 125 -15.37 6.61 -8.80
N LYS A 126 -15.36 7.80 -8.15
CA LYS A 126 -14.25 8.73 -8.25
C LYS A 126 -12.98 8.09 -7.65
N PRO A 127 -11.86 8.03 -8.39
CA PRO A 127 -10.63 7.48 -7.88
C PRO A 127 -10.04 8.36 -6.77
N VAL A 128 -9.52 7.71 -5.74
CA VAL A 128 -8.83 8.32 -4.61
C VAL A 128 -7.42 7.75 -4.53
N THR A 129 -6.44 8.62 -4.30
CA THR A 129 -5.05 8.22 -4.13
C THR A 129 -4.86 7.52 -2.79
N VAL A 130 -4.20 6.37 -2.81
CA VAL A 130 -3.88 5.59 -1.61
C VAL A 130 -2.41 5.15 -1.59
N SER A 131 -1.86 5.02 -0.39
CA SER A 131 -0.55 4.39 -0.14
C SER A 131 -0.72 3.30 0.90
N LEU A 132 -0.49 2.06 0.49
CA LEU A 132 -0.61 0.87 1.31
C LEU A 132 0.75 0.50 1.87
N THR A 133 0.76 0.08 3.13
CA THR A 133 1.91 -0.57 3.77
C THR A 133 1.59 -2.04 3.95
N LEU A 134 2.47 -2.88 3.43
CA LEU A 134 2.37 -4.33 3.57
C LEU A 134 3.15 -4.80 4.81
N ILE A 135 2.71 -5.90 5.39
CA ILE A 135 3.45 -6.60 6.43
C ILE A 135 4.86 -6.96 5.92
N SER A 136 5.85 -6.79 6.78
CA SER A 136 7.26 -7.04 6.50
C SER A 136 7.78 -8.26 7.30
N GLY A 137 9.07 -8.57 7.16
CA GLY A 137 9.73 -9.67 7.89
C GLY A 137 9.91 -10.95 7.07
N PHE A 138 9.50 -10.95 5.80
CA PHE A 138 9.82 -12.01 4.85
C PHE A 138 11.20 -11.80 4.22
N THR A 139 11.74 -12.86 3.59
CA THR A 139 12.90 -12.70 2.68
C THR A 139 12.50 -11.81 1.50
N PRO A 140 13.44 -11.09 0.85
CA PRO A 140 13.12 -10.22 -0.28
C PRO A 140 12.30 -10.89 -1.39
N GLU A 141 12.63 -12.15 -1.71
CA GLU A 141 11.91 -12.92 -2.74
C GLU A 141 10.47 -13.22 -2.31
N ARG A 142 10.26 -13.62 -1.05
CA ARG A 142 8.91 -13.86 -0.52
C ARG A 142 8.11 -12.58 -0.38
N GLN A 143 8.74 -11.48 0.00
CA GLN A 143 8.10 -10.17 0.07
C GLN A 143 7.61 -9.72 -1.31
N ARG A 144 8.43 -9.90 -2.36
CA ARG A 144 8.03 -9.66 -3.76
C ARG A 144 6.83 -10.52 -4.16
N VAL A 145 6.84 -11.82 -3.84
CA VAL A 145 5.71 -12.71 -4.12
C VAL A 145 4.45 -12.27 -3.37
N LEU A 146 4.56 -11.81 -2.12
CA LEU A 146 3.43 -11.25 -1.36
C LEU A 146 2.86 -10.03 -2.08
N GLU A 147 3.71 -9.09 -2.48
CA GLU A 147 3.31 -7.88 -3.20
C GLU A 147 2.59 -8.23 -4.52
N ASP A 148 3.12 -9.17 -5.31
CA ASP A 148 2.50 -9.62 -6.56
C ASP A 148 1.09 -10.21 -6.31
N GLN A 149 0.92 -10.99 -5.24
CA GLN A 149 -0.37 -11.56 -4.84
C GLN A 149 -1.36 -10.50 -4.35
N VAL A 150 -0.88 -9.53 -3.59
CA VAL A 150 -1.68 -8.39 -3.12
C VAL A 150 -2.12 -7.55 -4.31
N ARG A 151 -1.23 -7.24 -5.26
CA ARG A 151 -1.53 -6.52 -6.50
C ARG A 151 -2.67 -7.21 -7.27
N ALA A 152 -2.57 -8.53 -7.45
CA ALA A 152 -3.59 -9.30 -8.15
C ALA A 152 -4.96 -9.23 -7.46
N LYS A 153 -5.00 -9.23 -6.12
CA LYS A 153 -6.24 -9.08 -5.34
C LYS A 153 -6.81 -7.67 -5.40
N LEU A 154 -5.97 -6.66 -5.26
CA LEU A 154 -6.38 -5.25 -5.34
C LEU A 154 -6.92 -4.88 -6.72
N ALA A 155 -6.41 -5.51 -7.79
CA ALA A 155 -6.96 -5.32 -9.14
C ALA A 155 -8.46 -5.67 -9.23
N LEU A 156 -8.94 -6.63 -8.43
CA LEU A 156 -10.36 -6.98 -8.35
C LEU A 156 -11.22 -5.88 -7.71
N LEU A 157 -10.59 -4.95 -6.98
CA LEU A 157 -11.21 -3.74 -6.41
C LEU A 157 -11.03 -2.51 -7.30
N ASN A 158 -10.57 -2.70 -8.55
CA ASN A 158 -10.19 -1.63 -9.48
C ASN A 158 -9.04 -0.75 -8.97
N PHE A 159 -8.13 -1.31 -8.16
CA PHE A 159 -6.90 -0.62 -7.79
C PHE A 159 -6.00 -0.46 -9.02
N GLN A 160 -5.48 0.75 -9.21
CA GLN A 160 -4.53 1.09 -10.27
C GLN A 160 -3.24 1.57 -9.64
N GLU A 161 -2.20 0.75 -9.75
CA GLU A 161 -0.89 1.04 -9.20
C GLU A 161 -0.18 2.17 -9.97
N PHE A 162 0.52 3.04 -9.26
CA PHE A 162 1.34 4.07 -9.88
C PHE A 162 2.64 3.49 -10.47
N ALA A 163 3.18 4.15 -11.49
CA ALA A 163 4.53 3.88 -11.96
C ALA A 163 5.56 4.70 -11.15
N GLY A 164 6.75 4.13 -10.91
CA GLY A 164 7.91 4.90 -10.44
C GLY A 164 7.85 5.42 -9.00
N TYR A 165 7.06 4.79 -8.13
CA TYR A 165 7.07 5.10 -6.69
C TYR A 165 8.11 4.24 -5.94
N ASP A 166 8.55 4.71 -4.78
CA ASP A 166 9.39 3.93 -3.86
C ASP A 166 8.56 2.84 -3.17
N ASN A 167 8.76 1.59 -3.58
CA ASN A 167 8.08 0.42 -3.02
C ASN A 167 8.74 -0.11 -1.73
N ARG A 168 9.84 0.49 -1.27
CA ARG A 168 10.57 0.14 -0.04
C ARG A 168 10.85 -1.35 0.10
N GLY A 169 11.35 -1.97 -0.97
CA GLY A 169 11.63 -3.40 -0.99
C GLY A 169 10.34 -4.24 -0.90
N HIS A 170 9.33 -3.87 -1.70
CA HIS A 170 8.04 -4.57 -1.80
C HIS A 170 7.19 -4.54 -0.51
N THR A 171 7.37 -3.50 0.31
CA THR A 171 6.60 -3.29 1.56
C THR A 171 5.64 -2.09 1.47
N ARG A 172 5.64 -1.38 0.34
CA ARG A 172 4.76 -0.25 0.08
C ARG A 172 4.16 -0.38 -1.31
N MET A 173 2.89 -0.07 -1.46
CA MET A 173 2.21 0.03 -2.76
C MET A 173 1.48 1.38 -2.86
N GLY A 174 1.71 2.13 -3.93
CA GLY A 174 1.04 3.39 -4.21
C GLY A 174 0.11 3.26 -5.42
N GLY A 175 -1.09 3.85 -5.35
CA GLY A 175 -2.02 3.79 -6.47
C GLY A 175 -3.29 4.57 -6.23
N THR A 176 -4.31 4.27 -7.04
CA THR A 176 -5.67 4.80 -6.90
C THR A 176 -6.67 3.69 -6.78
N ILE A 177 -7.79 3.98 -6.12
CA ILE A 177 -8.92 3.06 -5.97
C ILE A 177 -10.22 3.86 -5.98
N PRO A 178 -11.36 3.32 -6.47
CA PRO A 178 -12.64 4.00 -6.35
C PRO A 178 -12.98 4.32 -4.88
N ALA A 179 -13.50 5.51 -4.60
CA ALA A 179 -13.83 5.96 -3.25
C ALA A 179 -14.72 4.97 -2.49
N GLY A 180 -15.68 4.33 -3.18
CA GLY A 180 -16.57 3.34 -2.59
C GLY A 180 -15.89 2.04 -2.14
N GLN A 181 -14.68 1.76 -2.62
CA GLN A 181 -13.90 0.55 -2.32
C GLN A 181 -12.84 0.79 -1.23
N VAL A 182 -12.63 2.04 -0.80
CA VAL A 182 -11.66 2.37 0.26
C VAL A 182 -11.92 1.58 1.55
N PRO A 183 -13.16 1.43 2.05
CA PRO A 183 -13.42 0.65 3.26
C PRO A 183 -13.04 -0.84 3.15
N ASP A 184 -13.00 -1.39 1.93
CA ASP A 184 -12.60 -2.77 1.69
C ASP A 184 -11.10 -3.00 1.86
N LEU A 185 -10.27 -1.95 1.75
CA LEU A 185 -8.82 -2.05 1.98
C LEU A 185 -8.48 -2.39 3.43
N LEU A 186 -9.34 -2.02 4.37
CA LEU A 186 -9.18 -2.35 5.77
C LEU A 186 -9.76 -3.73 6.11
N ARG A 187 -10.45 -4.40 5.18
CA ARG A 187 -10.90 -5.80 5.36
C ARG A 187 -9.74 -6.76 5.14
N ASP A 188 -9.93 -8.01 5.53
CA ASP A 188 -8.93 -9.04 5.25
C ASP A 188 -8.92 -9.35 3.75
N LEU A 189 -7.86 -8.94 3.05
CA LEU A 189 -7.75 -9.09 1.58
C LEU A 189 -7.88 -10.55 1.11
N ARG A 190 -7.60 -11.51 1.99
CA ARG A 190 -7.79 -12.94 1.71
C ARG A 190 -9.25 -13.30 1.45
N TRP A 191 -10.18 -12.52 2.01
CA TRP A 191 -11.61 -12.69 1.85
C TRP A 191 -12.19 -11.85 0.71
N VAL A 192 -11.38 -11.02 0.07
CA VAL A 192 -11.84 -10.06 -0.94
C VAL A 192 -11.51 -10.55 -2.36
N PRO A 193 -12.40 -10.34 -3.34
CA PRO A 193 -13.82 -10.04 -3.17
C PRO A 193 -14.54 -11.22 -2.49
N SER A 194 -15.48 -10.92 -1.60
CA SER A 194 -16.38 -11.90 -0.98
C SER A 194 -17.76 -11.77 -1.59
N GLY A 195 -18.31 -12.87 -2.10
CA GLY A 195 -19.74 -12.97 -2.35
C GLY A 195 -20.55 -12.99 -1.04
N TRP A 196 -21.87 -13.18 -1.16
CA TRP A 196 -22.82 -13.16 -0.05
C TRP A 196 -22.54 -14.19 1.08
N LEU A 197 -21.79 -15.27 0.82
CA LEU A 197 -21.59 -16.37 1.79
C LEU A 197 -20.13 -16.82 1.99
N ALA A 198 -19.25 -16.60 1.02
CA ALA A 198 -17.89 -17.13 1.01
C ALA A 198 -16.97 -16.28 0.13
N PRO A 199 -15.64 -16.32 0.36
CA PRO A 199 -14.70 -15.75 -0.57
C PRO A 199 -14.75 -16.50 -1.91
N ASP A 200 -14.54 -15.80 -3.01
CA ASP A 200 -14.54 -16.40 -4.36
C ASP A 200 -13.48 -17.50 -4.49
N VAL A 201 -12.35 -17.33 -3.78
CA VAL A 201 -11.31 -18.34 -3.66
C VAL A 201 -11.24 -18.80 -2.20
N PRO A 202 -11.47 -20.09 -1.90
CA PRO A 202 -11.32 -20.62 -0.55
C PRO A 202 -9.93 -20.34 0.02
N LEU A 203 -9.84 -19.96 1.31
CA LEU A 203 -8.57 -19.63 1.96
C LEU A 203 -7.50 -20.71 1.77
N ALA A 204 -7.87 -21.99 1.85
CA ALA A 204 -6.94 -23.11 1.68
C ALA A 204 -6.26 -23.15 0.29
N GLN A 205 -6.91 -22.58 -0.73
CA GLN A 205 -6.44 -22.54 -2.11
C GLN A 205 -5.64 -21.27 -2.43
N LEU A 206 -5.61 -20.29 -1.53
CA LEU A 206 -4.78 -19.11 -1.72
C LEU A 206 -3.30 -19.51 -1.73
N PRO A 207 -2.49 -18.91 -2.61
CA PRO A 207 -1.06 -19.14 -2.59
C PRO A 207 -0.44 -18.52 -1.34
N THR A 208 0.66 -19.10 -0.89
CA THR A 208 1.50 -18.49 0.14
C THR A 208 2.41 -17.42 -0.51
N PRO A 209 2.74 -16.34 0.19
CA PRO A 209 2.47 -16.05 1.60
C PRO A 209 1.07 -15.47 1.90
N LEU A 210 0.32 -14.96 0.91
CA LEU A 210 -0.96 -14.27 1.14
C LEU A 210 -1.94 -15.08 2.00
N ARG A 211 -2.01 -16.40 1.82
CA ARG A 211 -2.89 -17.27 2.62
C ARG A 211 -2.68 -17.12 4.13
N ASP A 212 -1.43 -16.98 4.55
CA ASP A 212 -1.03 -17.21 5.94
C ASP A 212 -1.05 -15.92 6.77
N VAL A 213 -1.13 -14.75 6.13
CA VAL A 213 -1.06 -13.44 6.79
C VAL A 213 -2.13 -12.47 6.28
N SER A 214 -2.53 -11.50 7.11
CA SER A 214 -3.26 -10.33 6.61
C SER A 214 -2.24 -9.35 6.04
N PRO A 215 -2.24 -9.08 4.73
CA PRO A 215 -1.08 -8.47 4.08
C PRO A 215 -0.96 -6.97 4.30
N ILE A 216 -2.07 -6.26 4.43
CA ILE A 216 -2.12 -4.80 4.53
C ILE A 216 -2.23 -4.42 6.01
N VAL A 217 -1.27 -3.65 6.51
CA VAL A 217 -1.22 -3.17 7.90
C VAL A 217 -1.56 -1.68 8.01
N ALA A 218 -1.29 -0.89 6.99
CA ALA A 218 -1.70 0.52 6.97
C ALA A 218 -2.17 0.96 5.60
N VAL A 219 -3.18 1.83 5.58
CA VAL A 219 -3.74 2.46 4.38
C VAL A 219 -3.75 3.96 4.59
N HIS A 220 -2.92 4.70 3.87
CA HIS A 220 -3.04 6.16 3.83
C HIS A 220 -3.94 6.55 2.67
N VAL A 221 -4.96 7.37 2.95
CA VAL A 221 -5.94 7.84 1.98
C VAL A 221 -5.74 9.33 1.75
N TYR A 222 -5.65 9.72 0.49
CA TYR A 222 -5.38 11.09 0.06
C TYR A 222 -6.50 11.57 -0.88
N PRO A 223 -7.65 12.02 -0.34
CA PRO A 223 -8.82 12.38 -1.16
C PRO A 223 -8.58 13.60 -2.06
N ASP A 224 -7.68 14.50 -1.66
CA ASP A 224 -7.44 15.78 -2.34
C ASP A 224 -6.19 15.79 -3.23
N LEU A 225 -5.42 14.69 -3.28
CA LEU A 225 -4.24 14.66 -4.14
C LEU A 225 -4.64 14.50 -5.62
N PRO A 226 -4.07 15.32 -6.52
CA PRO A 226 -4.28 15.14 -7.95
C PRO A 226 -3.79 13.76 -8.38
N LEU A 227 -4.55 13.12 -9.26
CA LEU A 227 -4.13 11.87 -9.87
C LEU A 227 -2.86 12.13 -10.69
N PRO A 228 -1.84 11.26 -10.62
CA PRO A 228 -0.70 11.36 -11.53
C PRO A 228 -1.20 11.27 -12.97
N ALA A 229 -0.47 11.90 -13.89
CA ALA A 229 -0.77 11.80 -15.31
C ALA A 229 -0.80 10.33 -15.71
N ALA A 230 -1.81 9.94 -16.50
CA ALA A 230 -1.88 8.59 -17.04
C ALA A 230 -0.58 8.28 -17.81
N PRO A 231 -0.06 7.04 -17.70
CA PRO A 231 1.14 6.62 -18.42
C PRO A 231 0.95 6.70 -19.95
#